data_AF-A0A3D9AJG9-F1
#
_entry.id   AF-A0A3D9AJG9-F1
#
_cell.length_a   1.000
_cell.length_b   1.000
_cell.length_c   1.000
_cell.angle_alpha   90.00
_cell.angle_beta   90.00
_cell.angle_gamma   90.00
#
_symmetry.space_group_name_H-M   'P 1'
#
loop_
_entity.id
_entity.type
_entity.pdbx_description
1 polymer ?
#
loop_
_entity_poly.entity_id
_entity_poly.type
_entity_poly.pdbx_seq_one_letter_code
_entity_poly.pdbx_strand_id
1 'polypeptide(L)'
;MKIPFRFEEILKQNQTFYSIVLDVITSFESILKDNKLYFFEEYTDHGINHIESVLDSCEFIITDESYKNLNPNEVATLILAVILHDLGMHIEYSTFKSLLEGEYDDVKCDIDSKTWNELWLDYLSEVKRFNTYQKKNIFGDENIKFKIPDLSNKDNLDGIDKKVIGEFIRRNHPRFAHEIALKGLIGNNDTIVFGSEKLENKNRELAGILARSHGLNIRDCFDYLKKIGSDSWRNPLNINIVYLMVIIRLADYIQIDKNRVNQYLLKVKTFNSPISSIEHKTHLAIESINYNHIDSEKIYIECTPKDSSQFIKIYNLINDIQKEN
;
A
#
# COMPACT_ATOMS: atom_id res chain seq x y z
N MET A 1 9.47 12.42 -7.95
CA MET A 1 8.75 12.34 -6.66
C MET A 1 9.22 13.51 -5.81
N LYS A 2 8.33 14.23 -5.15
CA LYS A 2 8.64 15.33 -4.25
C LYS A 2 8.68 14.84 -2.80
N ILE A 3 9.73 15.18 -2.08
CA ILE A 3 9.85 14.95 -0.65
C ILE A 3 9.32 16.21 0.06
N PRO A 4 8.47 16.09 1.09
CA PRO A 4 8.01 17.23 1.86
C PRO A 4 9.17 18.01 2.50
N PHE A 5 9.04 19.34 2.60
CA PHE A 5 10.15 20.24 2.90
C PHE A 5 10.84 19.91 4.23
N ARG A 6 10.08 19.68 5.32
CA ARG A 6 10.67 19.38 6.64
C ARG A 6 11.38 18.03 6.64
N PHE A 7 10.87 17.05 5.91
CA PHE A 7 11.54 15.77 5.74
C PHE A 7 12.84 15.92 4.96
N GLU A 8 12.82 16.71 3.88
CA GLU A 8 14.03 16.97 3.10
C GLU A 8 15.12 17.68 3.94
N GLU A 9 14.74 18.65 4.78
CA GLU A 9 15.65 19.35 5.68
C GLU A 9 16.32 18.41 6.70
N ILE A 10 15.57 17.49 7.31
CA ILE A 10 16.15 16.49 8.23
C ILE A 10 17.04 15.52 7.46
N LEU A 11 16.57 15.02 6.32
CA LEU A 11 17.28 14.03 5.52
C LEU A 11 18.63 14.56 5.02
N LYS A 12 18.70 15.84 4.62
CA LYS A 12 19.94 16.52 4.20
C LYS A 12 21.01 16.62 5.29
N GLN A 13 20.67 16.43 6.57
CA GLN A 13 21.65 16.36 7.65
C GLN A 13 22.53 15.11 7.56
N ASN A 14 22.13 14.10 6.79
CA ASN A 14 22.91 12.89 6.52
C ASN A 14 22.94 12.59 5.01
N GLN A 15 24.07 12.90 4.36
CA GLN A 15 24.24 12.69 2.91
C GLN A 15 24.05 11.24 2.46
N THR A 16 24.41 10.27 3.31
CA THR A 16 24.25 8.84 2.98
C THR A 16 22.79 8.48 2.86
N PHE A 17 21.97 8.79 3.87
CA PHE A 17 20.54 8.51 3.82
C PHE A 17 19.81 9.30 2.74
N TYR A 18 20.22 10.56 2.52
CA TYR A 18 19.67 11.37 1.43
C TYR A 18 19.95 10.73 0.06
N SER A 19 21.19 10.31 -0.21
CA SER A 19 21.53 9.62 -1.46
C SER A 19 20.75 8.30 -1.60
N ILE A 20 20.56 7.53 -0.53
CA ILE A 20 19.81 6.28 -0.57
C ILE A 20 18.35 6.51 -0.99
N VAL A 21 17.70 7.52 -0.41
CA VAL A 21 16.31 7.85 -0.76
C VAL A 21 16.20 8.31 -2.22
N LEU A 22 17.12 9.16 -2.68
CA LEU A 22 17.15 9.60 -4.08
C LEU A 22 17.41 8.45 -5.07
N ASP A 23 18.30 7.52 -4.71
CA ASP A 23 18.58 6.32 -5.49
C ASP A 23 17.28 5.49 -5.65
N VAL A 24 16.56 5.24 -4.56
CA VAL A 24 15.28 4.50 -4.57
C VAL A 24 14.20 5.23 -5.37
N ILE A 25 14.05 6.54 -5.18
CA ILE A 25 13.11 7.35 -5.97
C ILE A 25 13.42 7.16 -7.45
N THR A 26 14.68 7.27 -7.85
CA THR A 26 15.09 7.13 -9.26
C THR A 26 14.75 5.75 -9.81
N SER A 27 14.96 4.68 -9.04
CA SER A 27 14.67 3.30 -9.46
C SER A 27 13.18 3.00 -9.67
N PHE A 28 12.29 3.59 -8.87
CA PHE A 28 10.85 3.28 -8.88
C PHE A 28 9.97 4.38 -9.49
N GLU A 29 10.52 5.56 -9.78
CA GLU A 29 9.75 6.69 -10.30
C GLU A 29 9.04 6.35 -11.62
N SER A 30 9.67 5.60 -12.52
CA SER A 30 9.07 5.21 -13.80
C SER A 30 7.84 4.33 -13.62
N ILE A 31 7.90 3.35 -12.70
CA ILE A 31 6.80 2.45 -12.36
C ILE A 31 5.63 3.26 -11.78
N LEU A 32 5.93 4.10 -10.78
CA LEU A 32 4.93 4.91 -10.10
C LEU A 32 4.30 5.98 -11.01
N LYS A 33 5.05 6.52 -11.98
CA LYS A 33 4.52 7.46 -12.98
C LYS A 33 3.66 6.76 -14.04
N ASP A 34 4.01 5.53 -14.43
CA ASP A 34 3.24 4.81 -15.43
C ASP A 34 1.84 4.47 -14.90
N ASN A 35 1.76 4.09 -13.61
CA ASN A 35 0.50 3.83 -12.89
C ASN A 35 -0.47 2.92 -13.68
N LYS A 36 0.07 2.05 -14.53
CA LYS A 36 -0.70 1.04 -15.24
C LYS A 36 -0.82 -0.18 -14.34
N LEU A 37 -1.84 -0.16 -13.49
CA LEU A 37 -2.10 -1.26 -12.58
C LEU A 37 -2.71 -2.44 -13.39
N TYR A 38 -1.87 -3.36 -13.87
CA TYR A 38 -2.24 -4.44 -14.79
C TYR A 38 -3.44 -5.29 -14.31
N PHE A 39 -3.52 -5.57 -13.02
CA PHE A 39 -4.62 -6.32 -12.39
C PHE A 39 -5.73 -5.44 -11.78
N PHE A 40 -5.57 -4.12 -11.82
CA PHE A 40 -6.46 -3.15 -11.13
C PHE A 40 -6.97 -2.05 -12.05
N GLU A 41 -7.37 -2.40 -13.27
CA GLU A 41 -7.84 -1.45 -14.30
C GLU A 41 -8.97 -0.51 -13.80
N GLU A 42 -9.81 -1.00 -12.87
CA GLU A 42 -10.95 -0.25 -12.32
C GLU A 42 -10.62 0.57 -11.06
N TYR A 43 -9.42 0.46 -10.47
CA TYR A 43 -9.08 1.07 -9.19
C TYR A 43 -8.77 2.58 -9.29
N THR A 44 -8.64 3.22 -8.14
CA THR A 44 -8.23 4.63 -7.96
C THR A 44 -6.72 4.80 -8.17
N ASP A 45 -6.23 6.04 -8.08
CA ASP A 45 -4.80 6.33 -8.21
C ASP A 45 -3.97 5.67 -7.09
N HIS A 46 -2.92 4.95 -7.49
CA HIS A 46 -1.88 4.40 -6.61
C HIS A 46 -0.47 4.77 -7.15
N GLY A 47 -0.41 5.79 -8.03
CA GLY A 47 0.81 6.24 -8.67
C GLY A 47 1.57 7.26 -7.82
N ILE A 48 2.48 7.99 -8.47
CA ILE A 48 3.38 8.94 -7.80
C ILE A 48 2.66 10.03 -6.98
N ASN A 49 1.47 10.48 -7.42
CA ASN A 49 0.72 11.53 -6.71
C ASN A 49 0.16 11.01 -5.39
N HIS A 50 -0.31 9.76 -5.35
CA HIS A 50 -0.74 9.10 -4.11
C HIS A 50 0.43 9.01 -3.12
N ILE A 51 1.60 8.55 -3.58
CA ILE A 51 2.80 8.48 -2.72
C ILE A 51 3.20 9.85 -2.17
N GLU A 52 3.22 10.90 -3.01
CA GLU A 52 3.50 12.27 -2.57
C GLU A 52 2.46 12.75 -1.54
N SER A 53 1.17 12.45 -1.75
CA SER A 53 0.11 12.83 -0.82
C SER A 53 0.22 12.10 0.53
N VAL A 54 0.59 10.82 0.53
CA VAL A 54 0.86 10.06 1.77
C VAL A 54 2.08 10.65 2.50
N LEU A 55 3.12 11.08 1.79
CA LEU A 55 4.26 11.78 2.41
C LEU A 55 3.85 13.12 3.03
N ASP A 56 3.03 13.90 2.33
CA ASP A 56 2.50 15.17 2.85
C ASP A 56 1.62 14.93 4.09
N SER A 57 0.78 13.89 4.09
CA SER A 57 0.01 13.47 5.27
C SER A 57 0.91 13.07 6.43
N CYS A 58 1.97 12.28 6.17
CA CYS A 58 2.96 11.95 7.19
C CYS A 58 3.58 13.23 7.78
N GLU A 59 3.93 14.20 6.93
CA GLU A 59 4.50 15.47 7.37
C GLU A 59 3.53 16.27 8.24
N PHE A 60 2.25 16.27 7.85
CA PHE A 60 1.18 16.98 8.53
C PHE A 60 0.83 16.40 9.92
N ILE A 61 0.80 15.06 10.06
CA ILE A 61 0.38 14.39 11.30
C ILE A 61 1.44 14.50 12.40
N ILE A 62 2.72 14.57 12.03
CA ILE A 62 3.80 14.66 13.00
C ILE A 62 3.79 16.06 13.65
N THR A 63 3.61 16.10 14.97
CA THR A 63 3.59 17.36 15.73
C THR A 63 4.96 18.04 15.74
N ASP A 64 4.99 19.36 15.95
CA ASP A 64 6.24 20.12 16.07
C ASP A 64 7.14 19.66 17.23
N GLU A 65 6.56 19.07 18.28
CA GLU A 65 7.31 18.47 19.37
C GLU A 65 7.98 17.17 18.92
N SER A 66 7.22 16.26 18.30
CA SER A 66 7.75 15.01 17.76
C SER A 66 8.81 15.24 16.68
N TYR A 67 8.63 16.26 15.83
CA TYR A 67 9.55 16.63 14.77
C TYR A 67 10.98 16.90 15.26
N LYS A 68 11.12 17.49 16.45
CA LYS A 68 12.44 17.80 17.03
C LYS A 68 13.22 16.54 17.43
N ASN A 69 12.52 15.42 17.57
CA ASN A 69 13.09 14.14 17.96
C ASN A 69 13.35 13.21 16.77
N LEU A 70 12.87 13.58 15.57
CA LEU A 70 13.12 12.80 14.36
C LEU A 70 14.57 12.94 13.93
N ASN A 71 15.18 11.81 13.57
CA ASN A 71 16.51 11.77 13.00
C ASN A 71 16.50 11.37 11.49
N PRO A 72 17.61 11.58 10.77
CA PRO A 72 17.68 11.29 9.33
C PRO A 72 17.37 9.84 8.96
N ASN A 73 17.68 8.86 9.83
CA ASN A 73 17.41 7.44 9.57
C ASN A 73 15.91 7.13 9.67
N GLU A 74 15.20 7.75 10.64
CA GLU A 74 13.74 7.63 10.77
C GLU A 74 13.04 8.22 9.56
N VAL A 75 13.43 9.43 9.14
CA VAL A 75 12.83 10.09 7.98
C VAL A 75 13.11 9.30 6.70
N ALA A 76 14.34 8.80 6.51
CA ALA A 76 14.65 7.92 5.38
C ALA A 76 13.81 6.65 5.40
N THR A 77 13.72 5.96 6.53
CA THR A 77 12.95 4.71 6.67
C THR A 77 11.47 4.94 6.42
N LEU A 78 10.90 6.06 6.90
CA LEU A 78 9.52 6.45 6.64
C LEU A 78 9.28 6.69 5.14
N ILE A 79 10.14 7.47 4.48
CA ILE A 79 10.00 7.73 3.03
C ILE A 79 10.09 6.43 2.23
N LEU A 80 11.07 5.57 2.53
CA LEU A 80 11.22 4.28 1.87
C LEU A 80 9.99 3.38 2.07
N ALA A 81 9.43 3.35 3.27
CA ALA A 81 8.22 2.58 3.56
C ALA A 81 6.99 3.13 2.84
N VAL A 82 6.86 4.46 2.75
CA VAL A 82 5.77 5.11 1.98
C VAL A 82 5.93 4.82 0.48
N ILE A 83 7.14 4.77 -0.06
CA ILE A 83 7.35 4.31 -1.44
C ILE A 83 6.90 2.85 -1.59
N LEU A 84 7.20 1.98 -0.61
CA LEU A 84 6.90 0.55 -0.66
C LEU A 84 5.42 0.18 -0.49
N HIS A 85 4.65 0.88 0.34
CA HIS A 85 3.39 0.36 0.89
C HIS A 85 2.42 -0.16 -0.18
N ASP A 86 2.33 0.54 -1.31
CA ASP A 86 1.47 0.18 -2.45
C ASP A 86 2.23 -0.39 -3.66
N LEU A 87 3.55 -0.57 -3.60
CA LEU A 87 4.30 -1.18 -4.73
C LEU A 87 3.82 -2.60 -5.05
N GLY A 88 3.27 -3.30 -4.06
CA GLY A 88 2.61 -4.59 -4.26
C GLY A 88 1.36 -4.54 -5.16
N MET A 89 0.85 -3.36 -5.51
CA MET A 89 -0.26 -3.17 -6.45
C MET A 89 0.21 -2.92 -7.90
N HIS A 90 1.48 -2.55 -8.11
CA HIS A 90 2.09 -2.24 -9.43
C HIS A 90 2.62 -3.48 -10.16
N ILE A 91 2.08 -4.64 -9.84
CA ILE A 91 2.69 -5.91 -10.21
C ILE A 91 2.21 -6.35 -11.58
N GLU A 92 3.12 -6.90 -12.35
CA GLU A 92 2.85 -7.41 -13.68
C GLU A 92 2.65 -8.93 -13.67
N TYR A 93 2.19 -9.45 -14.80
CA TYR A 93 1.98 -10.88 -15.00
C TYR A 93 3.21 -11.74 -14.62
N SER A 94 4.42 -11.33 -15.04
CA SER A 94 5.65 -12.07 -14.74
C SER A 94 5.92 -12.13 -13.25
N THR A 95 5.74 -11.02 -12.54
CA THR A 95 5.95 -10.95 -11.09
C THR A 95 4.97 -11.84 -10.34
N PHE A 96 3.69 -11.83 -10.74
CA PHE A 96 2.69 -12.73 -10.16
C PHE A 96 3.02 -14.20 -10.39
N LYS A 97 3.54 -14.54 -11.58
CA LYS A 97 3.99 -15.91 -11.87
C LYS A 97 5.18 -16.32 -10.99
N SER A 98 6.21 -15.48 -10.88
CA SER A 98 7.38 -15.71 -10.01
C SER A 98 6.98 -15.88 -8.54
N LEU A 99 5.99 -15.13 -8.05
CA LEU A 99 5.41 -15.32 -6.72
C LEU A 99 4.91 -16.76 -6.52
N LEU A 100 4.10 -17.26 -7.46
CA LEU A 100 3.50 -18.60 -7.36
C LEU A 100 4.50 -19.75 -7.61
N GLU A 101 5.61 -19.46 -8.28
CA GLU A 101 6.72 -20.38 -8.52
C GLU A 101 7.72 -20.42 -7.34
N GLY A 102 7.50 -19.62 -6.30
CA GLY A 102 8.25 -19.66 -5.05
C GLY A 102 9.51 -18.79 -5.05
N GLU A 103 9.67 -17.86 -6.00
CA GLU A 103 10.87 -17.01 -6.10
C GLU A 103 11.03 -16.05 -4.90
N TYR A 104 9.98 -15.83 -4.12
CA TYR A 104 9.99 -15.02 -2.90
C TYR A 104 9.95 -15.87 -1.60
N ASP A 105 9.91 -17.20 -1.70
CA ASP A 105 9.73 -18.05 -0.52
C ASP A 105 10.94 -18.00 0.44
N ASP A 106 12.13 -17.62 -0.06
CA ASP A 106 13.35 -17.42 0.73
C ASP A 106 13.33 -16.14 1.58
N VAL A 107 12.49 -15.14 1.22
CA VAL A 107 12.29 -13.91 2.00
C VAL A 107 11.01 -13.91 2.84
N LYS A 108 10.26 -15.02 2.81
CA LYS A 108 9.09 -15.23 3.67
C LYS A 108 9.50 -15.14 5.15
N CYS A 109 8.82 -14.28 5.90
CA CYS A 109 9.10 -14.10 7.31
C CYS A 109 8.19 -14.95 8.21
N ASP A 110 8.51 -15.02 9.50
CA ASP A 110 7.79 -15.88 10.46
C ASP A 110 6.35 -15.40 10.76
N ILE A 111 5.98 -14.19 10.34
CA ILE A 111 4.58 -13.71 10.36
C ILE A 111 3.74 -14.57 9.40
N ASP A 112 4.35 -15.14 8.37
CA ASP A 112 3.70 -15.86 7.28
C ASP A 112 3.77 -17.38 7.48
N SER A 113 2.60 -17.99 7.68
CA SER A 113 2.48 -19.44 7.80
C SER A 113 2.52 -20.19 6.47
N LYS A 114 2.24 -19.52 5.34
CA LYS A 114 2.06 -20.15 4.01
C LYS A 114 2.95 -19.53 2.94
N THR A 115 3.39 -20.35 1.98
CA THR A 115 3.98 -19.86 0.73
C THR A 115 2.92 -19.15 -0.11
N TRP A 116 3.35 -18.42 -1.14
CA TRP A 116 2.42 -17.76 -2.06
C TRP A 116 1.55 -18.77 -2.83
N ASN A 117 2.13 -19.91 -3.20
CA ASN A 117 1.41 -20.97 -3.90
C ASN A 117 0.29 -21.55 -3.01
N GLU A 118 0.59 -21.87 -1.76
CA GLU A 118 -0.40 -22.37 -0.79
C GLU A 118 -1.52 -21.36 -0.55
N LEU A 119 -1.15 -20.08 -0.35
CA LEU A 119 -2.11 -19.01 -0.12
C LEU A 119 -3.03 -18.78 -1.34
N TRP A 120 -2.49 -18.91 -2.55
CA TRP A 120 -3.25 -18.83 -3.79
C TRP A 120 -4.23 -19.99 -3.92
N LEU A 121 -3.81 -21.23 -3.63
CA LEU A 121 -4.69 -22.41 -3.70
C LEU A 121 -5.86 -22.33 -2.70
N ASP A 122 -5.60 -21.80 -1.50
CA ASP A 122 -6.64 -21.54 -0.51
C ASP A 122 -7.61 -20.47 -0.99
N TYR A 123 -7.08 -19.37 -1.54
CA TYR A 123 -7.90 -18.30 -2.10
C TYR A 123 -8.75 -18.80 -3.27
N LEU A 124 -8.21 -19.60 -4.20
CA LEU A 124 -9.01 -20.19 -5.28
C LEU A 124 -10.12 -21.11 -4.74
N SER A 125 -9.88 -21.79 -3.61
CA SER A 125 -10.90 -22.59 -2.93
C SER A 125 -11.99 -21.74 -2.29
N GLU A 126 -11.64 -20.55 -1.79
CA GLU A 126 -12.58 -19.53 -1.31
C GLU A 126 -13.42 -18.96 -2.46
N VAL A 127 -12.79 -18.54 -3.57
CA VAL A 127 -13.46 -17.93 -4.73
C VAL A 127 -14.50 -18.86 -5.34
N LYS A 128 -14.22 -20.17 -5.40
CA LYS A 128 -15.19 -21.20 -5.83
C LYS A 128 -16.49 -21.17 -5.02
N ARG A 129 -16.43 -20.70 -3.77
CA ARG A 129 -17.54 -20.68 -2.81
C ARG A 129 -18.15 -19.29 -2.62
N PHE A 130 -17.72 -18.30 -3.41
CA PHE A 130 -18.29 -16.96 -3.33
C PHE A 130 -19.81 -16.98 -3.51
N ASN A 131 -20.49 -16.30 -2.59
CA ASN A 131 -21.93 -16.11 -2.69
C ASN A 131 -22.28 -15.07 -3.78
N THR A 132 -23.56 -14.98 -4.12
CA THR A 132 -24.11 -14.04 -5.12
C THR A 132 -23.65 -12.60 -4.88
N TYR A 133 -23.63 -12.16 -3.62
CA TYR A 133 -23.21 -10.81 -3.24
C TYR A 133 -21.73 -10.56 -3.52
N GLN A 134 -20.85 -11.49 -3.12
CA GLN A 134 -19.40 -11.39 -3.37
C GLN A 134 -19.10 -11.38 -4.88
N LYS A 135 -19.73 -12.28 -5.64
CA LYS A 135 -19.55 -12.34 -7.10
C LYS A 135 -19.98 -11.04 -7.77
N LYS A 136 -21.16 -10.54 -7.43
CA LYS A 136 -21.66 -9.26 -7.94
C LYS A 136 -20.71 -8.12 -7.61
N ASN A 137 -20.23 -8.05 -6.38
CA ASN A 137 -19.41 -6.94 -5.90
C ASN A 137 -17.99 -6.89 -6.47
N ILE A 138 -17.37 -8.06 -6.70
CA ILE A 138 -16.00 -8.13 -7.23
C ILE A 138 -16.02 -8.16 -8.75
N PHE A 139 -16.90 -8.97 -9.34
CA PHE A 139 -16.88 -9.24 -10.77
C PHE A 139 -17.86 -8.38 -11.57
N GLY A 140 -18.94 -7.90 -10.95
CA GLY A 140 -20.04 -7.20 -11.61
C GLY A 140 -21.22 -8.09 -12.01
N ASP A 141 -21.05 -9.41 -11.90
CA ASP A 141 -22.05 -10.38 -12.32
C ASP A 141 -22.10 -11.55 -11.34
N GLU A 142 -23.31 -11.80 -10.82
CA GLU A 142 -23.60 -12.87 -9.87
C GLU A 142 -23.63 -14.26 -10.51
N ASN A 143 -23.81 -14.33 -11.83
CA ASN A 143 -23.93 -15.58 -12.59
C ASN A 143 -22.60 -16.12 -13.08
N ILE A 144 -21.49 -15.43 -12.78
CA ILE A 144 -20.16 -15.87 -13.18
C ILE A 144 -19.88 -17.28 -12.62
N LYS A 145 -19.52 -18.15 -13.57
CA LYS A 145 -18.97 -19.47 -13.29
C LYS A 145 -17.46 -19.31 -13.16
N PHE A 146 -16.98 -19.51 -11.94
CA PHE A 146 -15.55 -19.44 -11.68
C PHE A 146 -14.80 -20.53 -12.47
N LYS A 147 -13.74 -20.11 -13.14
CA LYS A 147 -12.67 -20.97 -13.69
C LYS A 147 -11.36 -20.60 -12.98
N ILE A 148 -10.45 -21.55 -12.91
CA ILE A 148 -9.09 -21.26 -12.46
C ILE A 148 -8.38 -20.49 -13.59
N PRO A 149 -7.75 -19.33 -13.30
CA PRO A 149 -6.99 -18.59 -14.30
C PRO A 149 -5.87 -19.44 -14.92
N ASP A 150 -5.73 -19.39 -16.24
CA ASP A 150 -4.64 -20.06 -16.95
C ASP A 150 -3.40 -19.15 -17.00
N LEU A 151 -2.38 -19.52 -16.24
CA LEU A 151 -1.12 -18.80 -16.09
C LEU A 151 0.00 -19.33 -17.01
N SER A 152 -0.36 -20.06 -18.07
CA SER A 152 0.62 -20.49 -19.08
C SER A 152 1.04 -19.35 -20.00
N ASN A 153 0.12 -18.44 -20.33
CA ASN A 153 0.37 -17.25 -21.15
C ASN A 153 -0.49 -16.07 -20.65
N LYS A 154 0.10 -14.87 -20.59
CA LYS A 154 -0.59 -13.64 -20.20
C LYS A 154 -1.83 -13.35 -21.05
N ASP A 155 -1.81 -13.74 -22.33
CA ASP A 155 -2.90 -13.47 -23.27
C ASP A 155 -4.10 -14.41 -23.06
N ASN A 156 -3.96 -15.43 -22.21
CA ASN A 156 -5.07 -16.31 -21.81
C ASN A 156 -5.92 -15.70 -20.70
N LEU A 157 -5.46 -14.61 -20.07
CA LEU A 157 -6.17 -13.94 -18.98
C LEU A 157 -7.22 -12.98 -19.53
N ASP A 158 -8.48 -13.22 -19.16
CA ASP A 158 -9.56 -12.27 -19.40
C ASP A 158 -9.73 -11.28 -18.21
N GLY A 159 -10.70 -10.37 -18.34
CA GLY A 159 -10.98 -9.38 -17.31
C GLY A 159 -11.48 -9.98 -15.98
N ILE A 160 -12.07 -11.18 -15.98
CA ILE A 160 -12.47 -11.88 -14.75
C ILE A 160 -11.24 -12.51 -14.10
N ASP A 161 -10.38 -13.15 -14.88
CA ASP A 161 -9.12 -13.71 -14.39
C ASP A 161 -8.27 -12.62 -13.71
N LYS A 162 -8.15 -11.45 -14.35
CA LYS A 162 -7.46 -10.29 -13.78
C LYS A 162 -8.08 -9.81 -12.46
N LYS A 163 -9.40 -9.80 -12.33
CA LYS A 163 -10.07 -9.41 -11.06
C LYS A 163 -9.85 -10.43 -9.95
N VAL A 164 -9.86 -11.73 -10.28
CA VAL A 164 -9.55 -12.79 -9.31
C VAL A 164 -8.13 -12.61 -8.78
N ILE A 165 -7.16 -12.44 -9.68
CA ILE A 165 -5.75 -12.22 -9.34
C ILE A 165 -5.57 -10.89 -8.59
N GLY A 166 -6.18 -9.80 -9.08
CA GLY A 166 -6.13 -8.49 -8.45
C GLY A 166 -6.65 -8.51 -7.01
N GLU A 167 -7.78 -9.16 -6.73
CA GLU A 167 -8.30 -9.27 -5.36
C GLU A 167 -7.38 -10.10 -4.45
N PHE A 168 -6.70 -11.12 -4.98
CA PHE A 168 -5.67 -11.83 -4.22
C PHE A 168 -4.48 -10.93 -3.89
N ILE A 169 -3.99 -10.18 -4.88
CA ILE A 169 -2.89 -9.24 -4.69
C ILE A 169 -3.29 -8.17 -3.68
N ARG A 170 -4.47 -7.56 -3.82
CA ARG A 170 -4.98 -6.54 -2.90
C ARG A 170 -5.04 -7.03 -1.45
N ARG A 171 -5.41 -8.28 -1.20
CA ARG A 171 -5.44 -8.82 0.17
C ARG A 171 -4.05 -9.00 0.76
N ASN A 172 -3.03 -9.13 -0.09
CA ASN A 172 -1.69 -9.52 0.32
C ASN A 172 -0.60 -8.51 -0.06
N HIS A 173 -0.96 -7.36 -0.66
CA HIS A 173 -0.01 -6.33 -1.05
C HIS A 173 0.82 -5.77 0.11
N PRO A 174 0.37 -5.71 1.38
CA PRO A 174 1.23 -5.30 2.48
C PRO A 174 2.35 -6.31 2.73
N ARG A 175 2.03 -7.62 2.66
CA ARG A 175 3.06 -8.67 2.69
C ARG A 175 4.01 -8.52 1.52
N PHE A 176 3.47 -8.27 0.33
CA PHE A 176 4.32 -8.17 -0.86
C PHE A 176 5.23 -6.93 -0.83
N ALA A 177 4.75 -5.79 -0.31
CA ALA A 177 5.57 -4.61 -0.07
C ALA A 177 6.79 -4.91 0.80
N HIS A 178 6.64 -5.76 1.84
CA HIS A 178 7.77 -6.22 2.66
C HIS A 178 8.76 -7.03 1.83
N GLU A 179 8.28 -8.00 1.07
CA GLU A 179 9.13 -8.92 0.31
C GLU A 179 9.82 -8.20 -0.86
N ILE A 180 9.18 -7.20 -1.48
CA ILE A 180 9.82 -6.29 -2.46
C ILE A 180 10.98 -5.53 -1.82
N ALA A 181 10.86 -5.10 -0.57
CA ALA A 181 11.97 -4.43 0.12
C ALA A 181 13.19 -5.33 0.25
N LEU A 182 13.00 -6.65 0.38
CA LEU A 182 14.06 -7.63 0.60
C LEU A 182 14.62 -8.22 -0.69
N LYS A 183 13.76 -8.50 -1.67
CA LYS A 183 14.10 -9.22 -2.92
C LYS A 183 14.10 -8.31 -4.14
N GLY A 184 13.34 -7.22 -4.12
CA GLY A 184 13.03 -6.38 -5.28
C GLY A 184 11.77 -6.83 -6.02
N LEU A 185 11.45 -6.12 -7.10
CA LEU A 185 10.33 -6.45 -7.99
C LEU A 185 10.85 -7.31 -9.16
N ILE A 186 10.59 -8.61 -9.10
CA ILE A 186 11.01 -9.58 -10.13
C ILE A 186 10.17 -9.38 -11.40
N GLY A 187 10.83 -8.96 -12.49
CA GLY A 187 10.26 -8.86 -13.83
C GLY A 187 10.57 -10.11 -14.68
N ASN A 188 10.19 -10.06 -15.96
CA ASN A 188 10.38 -11.20 -16.87
C ASN A 188 11.87 -11.55 -17.14
N ASN A 189 12.75 -10.55 -17.14
CA ASN A 189 14.16 -10.72 -17.51
C ASN A 189 15.13 -10.29 -16.40
N ASP A 190 14.68 -9.42 -15.50
CA ASP A 190 15.54 -8.78 -14.51
C ASP A 190 14.71 -8.42 -13.27
N THR A 191 15.41 -8.18 -12.16
CA THR A 191 14.82 -7.79 -10.88
C THR A 191 15.16 -6.34 -10.56
N ILE A 192 14.13 -5.55 -10.29
CA ILE A 192 14.31 -4.16 -9.83
C ILE A 192 14.52 -4.21 -8.31
N VAL A 193 15.78 -4.23 -7.89
CA VAL A 193 16.14 -4.28 -6.46
C VAL A 193 15.68 -3.00 -5.76
N PHE A 194 15.18 -3.14 -4.53
CA PHE A 194 14.80 -2.00 -3.71
C PHE A 194 16.04 -1.31 -3.12
N GLY A 195 16.45 -0.22 -3.78
CA GLY A 195 17.64 0.54 -3.45
C GLY A 195 18.94 -0.10 -3.95
N SER A 196 20.05 0.60 -3.76
CA SER A 196 21.38 0.12 -4.11
C SER A 196 22.01 -0.70 -2.97
N GLU A 197 23.22 -1.21 -3.19
CA GLU A 197 24.02 -1.87 -2.14
C GLU A 197 24.31 -0.97 -0.93
N LYS A 198 24.14 0.35 -1.07
CA LYS A 198 24.25 1.31 0.05
C LYS A 198 23.13 1.15 1.07
N LEU A 199 21.97 0.63 0.67
CA LEU A 199 20.86 0.38 1.57
C LEU A 199 21.09 -0.98 2.24
N GLU A 200 21.56 -0.96 3.49
CA GLU A 200 21.83 -2.17 4.25
C GLU A 200 20.58 -3.04 4.43
N ASN A 201 20.76 -4.36 4.51
CA ASN A 201 19.65 -5.31 4.69
C ASN A 201 18.80 -4.99 5.92
N LYS A 202 19.42 -4.52 7.01
CA LYS A 202 18.73 -4.10 8.23
C LYS A 202 17.74 -2.95 7.97
N ASN A 203 18.12 -1.97 7.15
CA ASN A 203 17.24 -0.87 6.75
C ASN A 203 16.15 -1.33 5.78
N ARG A 204 16.44 -2.28 4.88
CA ARG A 204 15.42 -2.92 4.02
C ARG A 204 14.36 -3.63 4.84
N GLU A 205 14.76 -4.41 5.84
CA GLU A 205 13.84 -5.09 6.76
C GLU A 205 12.93 -4.11 7.50
N LEU A 206 13.51 -3.00 8.00
CA LEU A 206 12.76 -1.98 8.74
C LEU A 206 11.79 -1.20 7.85
N ALA A 207 12.22 -0.78 6.65
CA ALA A 207 11.34 -0.14 5.68
C ALA A 207 10.23 -1.09 5.21
N GLY A 208 10.56 -2.35 4.96
CA GLY A 208 9.61 -3.38 4.54
C GLY A 208 8.55 -3.71 5.59
N ILE A 209 8.94 -3.92 6.85
CA ILE A 209 7.96 -4.18 7.92
C ILE A 209 7.15 -2.93 8.26
N LEU A 210 7.75 -1.74 8.17
CA LEU A 210 7.03 -0.48 8.32
C LEU A 210 5.95 -0.34 7.24
N ALA A 211 6.31 -0.58 5.98
CA ALA A 211 5.36 -0.58 4.86
C ALA A 211 4.27 -1.63 5.10
N ARG A 212 4.62 -2.89 5.38
CA ARG A 212 3.68 -3.98 5.65
C ARG A 212 2.72 -3.70 6.79
N SER A 213 3.17 -2.95 7.79
CA SER A 213 2.36 -2.64 8.96
C SER A 213 1.05 -1.94 8.60
N HIS A 214 0.92 -1.28 7.43
CA HIS A 214 -0.31 -0.59 7.05
C HIS A 214 -1.51 -1.52 6.84
N GLY A 215 -1.27 -2.80 6.54
CA GLY A 215 -2.32 -3.80 6.34
C GLY A 215 -2.36 -4.93 7.37
N LEU A 216 -1.65 -4.79 8.50
CA LEU A 216 -1.63 -5.75 9.60
C LEU A 216 -2.14 -5.12 10.91
N ASN A 217 -2.47 -5.94 11.91
CA ASN A 217 -2.46 -5.43 13.28
C ASN A 217 -1.01 -5.14 13.68
N ILE A 218 -0.73 -3.95 14.22
CA ILE A 218 0.64 -3.54 14.59
C ILE A 218 1.30 -4.56 15.55
N ARG A 219 0.53 -5.19 16.44
CA ARG A 219 1.06 -6.16 17.40
C ARG A 219 1.53 -7.45 16.74
N ASP A 220 0.98 -7.81 15.58
CA ASP A 220 1.41 -8.99 14.82
C ASP A 220 2.84 -8.81 14.28
N CYS A 221 3.31 -7.57 14.15
CA CYS A 221 4.69 -7.27 13.75
C CYS A 221 5.71 -7.47 14.87
N PHE A 222 5.29 -7.58 16.14
CA PHE A 222 6.20 -7.48 17.29
C PHE A 222 7.20 -8.62 17.37
N ASP A 223 6.81 -9.86 17.04
CA ASP A 223 7.73 -10.99 17.11
C ASP A 223 8.80 -10.91 16.01
N TYR A 224 8.43 -10.44 14.82
CA TYR A 224 9.40 -10.13 13.77
C TYR A 224 10.32 -8.98 14.20
N LEU A 225 9.78 -7.88 14.75
CA LEU A 225 10.60 -6.78 15.26
C LEU A 225 11.60 -7.25 16.34
N LYS A 226 11.17 -8.09 17.29
CA LYS A 226 12.05 -8.69 18.31
C LYS A 226 13.16 -9.52 17.69
N LYS A 227 12.85 -10.33 16.67
CA LYS A 227 13.85 -11.14 15.96
C LYS A 227 14.91 -10.25 15.32
N ILE A 228 14.47 -9.22 14.61
CA ILE A 228 15.38 -8.41 13.80
C ILE A 228 16.09 -7.32 14.64
N GLY A 229 15.48 -6.82 15.71
CA GLY A 229 16.01 -5.73 16.55
C GLY A 229 16.48 -6.13 17.95
N SER A 230 16.30 -7.40 18.34
CA SER A 230 16.69 -7.95 19.64
C SER A 230 16.15 -7.10 20.81
N ASP A 231 16.98 -6.74 21.80
CA ASP A 231 16.55 -5.93 22.95
C ASP A 231 16.08 -4.52 22.57
N SER A 232 16.61 -4.00 21.46
CA SER A 232 16.27 -2.67 20.92
C SER A 232 15.13 -2.70 19.92
N TRP A 233 14.31 -3.76 19.86
CA TRP A 233 13.27 -3.92 18.81
C TRP A 233 12.24 -2.80 18.71
N ARG A 234 12.03 -2.03 19.78
CA ARG A 234 11.17 -0.84 19.78
C ARG A 234 11.84 0.39 19.16
N ASN A 235 13.18 0.40 19.19
CA ASN A 235 14.01 1.47 18.66
C ASN A 235 15.27 0.94 17.91
N PRO A 236 15.11 0.06 16.89
CA PRO A 236 16.25 -0.53 16.18
C PRO A 236 16.94 0.54 15.32
N LEU A 237 18.27 0.58 15.33
CA LEU A 237 19.05 1.62 14.61
C LEU A 237 18.65 3.07 14.95
N ASN A 238 18.21 3.31 16.19
CA ASN A 238 17.65 4.60 16.62
C ASN A 238 16.41 5.04 15.82
N ILE A 239 15.61 4.09 15.32
CA ILE A 239 14.33 4.33 14.66
C ILE A 239 13.19 3.96 15.60
N ASN A 240 12.35 4.92 16.01
CA ASN A 240 11.11 4.66 16.76
C ASN A 240 10.07 3.97 15.86
N ILE A 241 10.28 2.69 15.57
CA ILE A 241 9.61 1.98 14.48
C ILE A 241 8.09 1.89 14.67
N VAL A 242 7.62 1.66 15.90
CA VAL A 242 6.18 1.58 16.21
C VAL A 242 5.49 2.94 16.01
N TYR A 243 6.18 4.03 16.35
CA TYR A 243 5.66 5.37 16.08
C TYR A 243 5.50 5.60 14.58
N LEU A 244 6.50 5.25 13.78
CA LEU A 244 6.40 5.38 12.32
C LEU A 244 5.29 4.50 11.73
N MET A 245 5.04 3.30 12.29
CA MET A 245 3.93 2.43 11.87
C MET A 245 2.57 3.10 12.08
N VAL A 246 2.39 3.82 13.18
CA VAL A 246 1.17 4.61 13.42
C VAL A 246 1.07 5.77 12.42
N ILE A 247 2.18 6.48 12.17
CA ILE A 247 2.20 7.60 11.22
C ILE A 247 1.78 7.18 9.81
N ILE A 248 2.37 6.13 9.24
CA ILE A 248 2.04 5.70 7.87
C ILE A 248 0.59 5.23 7.75
N ARG A 249 0.07 4.56 8.80
CA ARG A 249 -1.33 4.10 8.85
C ARG A 249 -2.28 5.29 8.85
N LEU A 250 -2.11 6.22 9.78
CA LEU A 250 -2.95 7.43 9.85
C LEU A 250 -2.84 8.24 8.55
N ALA A 251 -1.63 8.35 8.00
CA ALA A 251 -1.39 9.08 6.76
C ALA A 251 -2.16 8.48 5.58
N ASP A 252 -2.10 7.17 5.40
CA ASP A 252 -2.83 6.46 4.35
C ASP A 252 -4.36 6.55 4.55
N TYR A 253 -4.84 6.38 5.78
CA TYR A 253 -6.28 6.49 6.05
C TYR A 253 -6.84 7.89 5.81
N ILE A 254 -6.10 8.96 6.06
CA ILE A 254 -6.57 10.34 5.88
C ILE A 254 -6.56 10.74 4.39
N GLN A 255 -5.92 9.95 3.51
CA GLN A 255 -5.97 10.11 2.05
C GLN A 255 -7.32 9.64 1.47
N ILE A 256 -8.39 10.29 1.92
CA ILE A 256 -9.78 10.10 1.46
C ILE A 256 -10.20 11.19 0.46
N ASP A 257 -9.32 12.16 0.18
CA ASP A 257 -9.61 13.32 -0.66
C ASP A 257 -10.09 12.94 -2.08
N LYS A 258 -11.03 13.73 -2.63
CA LYS A 258 -11.50 13.68 -4.02
C LYS A 258 -10.37 13.72 -5.06
N ASN A 259 -9.21 14.26 -4.72
CA ASN A 259 -8.04 14.33 -5.60
C ASN A 259 -7.52 12.95 -6.04
N ARG A 260 -7.90 11.86 -5.33
CA ARG A 260 -7.63 10.47 -5.75
C ARG A 260 -8.43 10.03 -6.99
N VAL A 261 -9.42 10.82 -7.42
CA VAL A 261 -10.31 10.52 -8.55
C VAL A 261 -10.40 11.71 -9.51
N ASN A 262 -10.05 11.48 -10.77
CA ASN A 262 -10.31 12.45 -11.83
C ASN A 262 -11.78 12.36 -12.28
N GLN A 263 -12.58 13.38 -11.93
CA GLN A 263 -14.01 13.46 -12.27
C GLN A 263 -14.32 13.36 -13.77
N TYR A 264 -13.40 13.78 -14.64
CA TYR A 264 -13.59 13.70 -16.10
C TYR A 264 -13.29 12.29 -16.60
N LEU A 265 -12.20 11.66 -16.11
CA LEU A 265 -11.91 10.26 -16.41
C LEU A 265 -13.03 9.34 -15.91
N LEU A 266 -13.63 9.64 -14.76
CA LEU A 266 -14.74 8.84 -14.23
C LEU A 266 -15.95 8.81 -15.17
N LYS A 267 -16.24 9.91 -15.89
CA LYS A 267 -17.37 9.99 -16.84
C LYS A 267 -17.20 9.10 -18.06
N VAL A 268 -15.96 8.78 -18.44
CA VAL A 268 -15.63 7.94 -19.59
C VAL A 268 -15.23 6.52 -19.20
N LYS A 269 -14.94 6.28 -17.91
CA LYS A 269 -14.56 4.97 -17.38
C LYS A 269 -15.78 4.06 -17.26
N THR A 270 -15.65 2.83 -17.73
CA THR A 270 -16.64 1.78 -17.52
C THR A 270 -16.22 0.95 -16.32
N PHE A 271 -17.16 0.67 -15.41
CA PHE A 271 -16.96 -0.18 -14.25
C PHE A 271 -17.81 -1.42 -14.39
N ASN A 272 -17.21 -2.57 -14.18
CA ASN A 272 -17.94 -3.79 -13.98
C ASN A 272 -18.04 -4.09 -12.48
N SER A 273 -16.99 -3.82 -11.69
CA SER A 273 -16.97 -4.03 -10.24
C SER A 273 -17.75 -2.93 -9.51
N PRO A 274 -18.86 -3.25 -8.81
CA PRO A 274 -19.56 -2.31 -7.96
C PRO A 274 -18.68 -1.76 -6.83
N ILE A 275 -17.78 -2.56 -6.25
CA ILE A 275 -16.86 -2.08 -5.21
C ILE A 275 -15.98 -0.97 -5.76
N SER A 276 -15.40 -1.16 -6.94
CA SER A 276 -14.55 -0.16 -7.59
C SER A 276 -15.36 1.09 -7.96
N SER A 277 -16.58 0.94 -8.48
CA SER A 277 -17.46 2.09 -8.74
C SER A 277 -17.79 2.88 -7.47
N ILE A 278 -18.08 2.18 -6.36
CA ILE A 278 -18.41 2.79 -5.08
C ILE A 278 -17.18 3.50 -4.49
N GLU A 279 -15.98 2.94 -4.59
CA GLU A 279 -14.72 3.60 -4.20
C GLU A 279 -14.57 4.97 -4.87
N HIS A 280 -14.67 5.02 -6.19
CA HIS A 280 -14.54 6.28 -6.92
C HIS A 280 -15.62 7.29 -6.54
N LYS A 281 -16.87 6.83 -6.37
CA LYS A 281 -17.98 7.70 -5.95
C LYS A 281 -17.79 8.22 -4.52
N THR A 282 -17.17 7.43 -3.64
CA THR A 282 -16.92 7.79 -2.24
C THR A 282 -15.94 8.94 -2.14
N HIS A 283 -14.83 8.90 -2.87
CA HIS A 283 -13.89 10.03 -2.95
C HIS A 283 -14.56 11.30 -3.50
N LEU A 284 -15.42 11.17 -4.52
CA LEU A 284 -16.16 12.33 -5.05
C LEU A 284 -17.25 12.86 -4.11
N ALA A 285 -17.69 12.06 -3.14
CA ALA A 285 -18.66 12.50 -2.14
C ALA A 285 -18.00 13.34 -1.04
N ILE A 286 -16.67 13.33 -0.93
CA ILE A 286 -15.92 14.15 0.02
C ILE A 286 -15.72 15.54 -0.59
N GLU A 287 -16.34 16.54 0.01
CA GLU A 287 -16.36 17.91 -0.50
C GLU A 287 -15.12 18.68 -0.05
N SER A 288 -14.84 18.60 1.25
CA SER A 288 -13.72 19.25 1.91
C SER A 288 -13.24 18.45 3.12
N ILE A 289 -11.94 18.56 3.41
CA ILE A 289 -11.33 18.09 4.66
C ILE A 289 -10.67 19.32 5.28
N ASN A 290 -11.02 19.64 6.51
CA ASN A 290 -10.52 20.78 7.24
C ASN A 290 -9.81 20.33 8.52
N TYR A 291 -8.57 20.75 8.63
CA TYR A 291 -7.68 20.48 9.76
C TYR A 291 -7.52 21.68 10.70
N ASN A 292 -7.99 22.86 10.27
CA ASN A 292 -7.83 24.11 11.01
C ASN A 292 -8.96 24.27 12.04
N HIS A 293 -8.75 23.67 13.20
CA HIS A 293 -9.65 23.77 14.34
C HIS A 293 -8.90 24.16 15.62
N ILE A 294 -9.67 24.64 16.61
CA ILE A 294 -9.15 24.95 17.96
C ILE A 294 -8.58 23.68 18.60
N ASP A 295 -9.21 22.55 18.32
CA ASP A 295 -8.73 21.22 18.67
C ASP A 295 -7.81 20.71 17.56
N SER A 296 -6.52 20.59 17.86
CA SER A 296 -5.49 20.15 16.90
C SER A 296 -5.58 18.67 16.52
N GLU A 297 -6.33 17.87 17.28
CA GLU A 297 -6.55 16.44 17.00
C GLU A 297 -7.83 16.21 16.18
N LYS A 298 -8.57 17.29 15.88
CA LYS A 298 -9.84 17.20 15.16
C LYS A 298 -9.65 17.37 13.65
N ILE A 299 -10.08 16.36 12.91
CA ILE A 299 -10.29 16.44 11.47
C ILE A 299 -11.78 16.61 11.19
N TYR A 300 -12.16 17.66 10.46
CA TYR A 300 -13.53 17.87 10.01
C TYR A 300 -13.66 17.49 8.54
N ILE A 301 -14.53 16.53 8.25
CA ILE A 301 -14.76 16.03 6.90
C ILE A 301 -16.19 16.38 6.50
N GLU A 302 -16.33 17.19 5.45
CA GLU A 302 -17.61 17.49 4.83
C GLU A 302 -17.85 16.53 3.65
N CYS A 303 -19.00 15.86 3.66
CA CYS A 303 -19.33 14.91 2.61
C CYS A 303 -20.83 14.92 2.26
N THR A 304 -21.13 14.67 1.00
CA THR A 304 -22.48 14.61 0.44
C THR A 304 -22.70 13.25 -0.23
N PRO A 305 -22.90 12.17 0.55
CA PRO A 305 -23.19 10.85 0.01
C PRO A 305 -24.52 10.87 -0.75
N LYS A 306 -24.55 10.24 -1.93
CA LYS A 306 -25.76 10.24 -2.79
C LYS A 306 -26.76 9.13 -2.46
N ASP A 307 -26.32 8.13 -1.70
CA ASP A 307 -27.11 6.95 -1.33
C ASP A 307 -26.64 6.36 0.00
N SER A 308 -27.41 5.41 0.56
CA SER A 308 -27.12 4.77 1.84
C SER A 308 -25.85 3.91 1.82
N SER A 309 -25.50 3.34 0.67
CA SER A 309 -24.29 2.52 0.53
C SER A 309 -23.03 3.38 0.66
N GLN A 310 -23.01 4.54 -0.02
CA GLN A 310 -21.94 5.53 0.11
C GLN A 310 -21.85 6.07 1.54
N PHE A 311 -22.98 6.40 2.17
CA PHE A 311 -22.99 6.85 3.56
C PHE A 311 -22.36 5.82 4.50
N ILE A 312 -22.77 4.55 4.43
CA ILE A 312 -22.23 3.48 5.28
C ILE A 312 -20.73 3.32 5.06
N LYS A 313 -20.27 3.41 3.81
CA LYS A 313 -18.85 3.29 3.49
C LYS A 313 -18.01 4.42 4.09
N ILE A 314 -18.45 5.67 3.93
CA ILE A 314 -17.78 6.84 4.53
C ILE A 314 -17.79 6.72 6.06
N TYR A 315 -18.93 6.34 6.64
CA TYR A 315 -19.06 6.16 8.08
C TYR A 315 -18.09 5.10 8.63
N ASN A 316 -17.97 3.96 7.95
CA ASN A 316 -17.02 2.91 8.34
C ASN A 316 -15.58 3.39 8.22
N LEU A 317 -15.21 4.07 7.12
CA LEU A 317 -13.88 4.64 6.91
C LEU A 317 -13.48 5.59 8.05
N ILE A 318 -14.38 6.49 8.46
CA ILE A 318 -14.14 7.42 9.58
C ILE A 318 -14.02 6.67 10.91
N ASN A 319 -14.85 5.64 11.14
CA ASN A 319 -14.75 4.83 12.36
C ASN A 319 -13.46 4.02 12.41
N ASP A 320 -12.96 3.54 11.28
CA ASP A 320 -11.75 2.74 11.23
C ASP A 320 -10.53 3.61 11.56
N ILE A 321 -10.48 4.88 11.10
CA ILE A 321 -9.49 5.88 11.57
C ILE A 321 -9.47 5.98 13.11
N GLN A 322 -10.64 6.01 13.75
CA GLN A 322 -10.73 6.12 15.22
C GLN A 322 -10.29 4.85 15.97
N LYS A 323 -10.25 3.70 15.30
CA LYS A 323 -9.83 2.42 15.87
C LYS A 323 -8.34 2.15 15.72
N GLU A 324 -7.59 3.00 15.02
CA GLU A 324 -6.15 2.89 14.82
C GLU A 324 -5.31 3.20 16.08
N ASN A 325 -5.76 2.67 17.23
CA ASN A 325 -5.15 2.81 18.56
C ASN A 325 -4.46 1.53 19.05
#